data_AF-A0A2W0DQ10-F1
#
_entry.id   AF-A0A2W0DQ10-F1
#
_cell.length_a   1.000
_cell.length_b   1.000
_cell.length_c   1.000
_cell.angle_alpha   90.00
_cell.angle_beta   90.00
_cell.angle_gamma   90.00
#
_symmetry.space_group_name_H-M   'P 1'
#
loop_
_entity.id
_entity.type
_entity.pdbx_description
1 polymer ?
#
loop_
_entity_poly.entity_id
_entity_poly.type
_entity_poly.pdbx_seq_one_letter_code
_entity_poly.pdbx_strand_id
1 'polypeptide(L)'
;MQSAGGVTLRLTESEAVDPAYGKIRSEFSTDPSFTAETDRTGKGLERLALSRGTGERYLITVDNESLTVRIASFSPCYPGSLSDR
;
A
#
# COMPACT_ATOMS: atom_id res chain seq x y z
N MET A 1 -15.20 5.25 16.45
CA MET A 1 -14.51 4.30 15.56
C MET A 1 -13.55 5.11 14.71
N GLN A 2 -12.26 5.05 15.01
CA GLN A 2 -11.26 5.78 14.25
C GLN A 2 -11.15 5.08 12.89
N SER A 3 -11.64 5.73 11.83
CA SER A 3 -11.48 5.26 10.46
C SER A 3 -9.99 5.02 10.27
N ALA A 4 -9.61 3.77 10.03
CA ALA A 4 -8.21 3.41 9.95
C ALA A 4 -7.64 4.07 8.69
N GLY A 5 -6.93 5.19 8.90
CA GLY A 5 -6.31 6.05 7.90
C GLY A 5 -5.93 5.34 6.62
N GLY A 6 -6.55 5.76 5.52
CA GLY A 6 -6.35 5.15 4.22
C GLY A 6 -7.57 5.26 3.30
N VAL A 7 -7.34 4.96 2.03
CA VAL A 7 -8.37 4.87 1.00
C VAL A 7 -8.55 3.41 0.62
N THR A 8 -9.80 2.96 0.55
CA THR A 8 -10.15 1.68 -0.06
C THR A 8 -10.67 1.95 -1.47
N LEU A 9 -10.01 1.35 -2.44
CA LEU A 9 -10.41 1.35 -3.84
C LEU A 9 -11.02 -0.01 -4.17
N ARG A 10 -12.03 -0.02 -5.03
CA ARG A 10 -12.60 -1.25 -5.58
C ARG A 10 -12.16 -1.39 -7.04
N LEU A 11 -11.54 -2.49 -7.36
CA LEU A 11 -11.17 -2.83 -8.73
C LEU A 11 -12.43 -3.21 -9.51
N THR A 12 -12.47 -2.83 -10.78
CA THR A 12 -13.56 -3.19 -11.71
C THR A 12 -13.43 -4.62 -12.21
N GLU A 13 -12.24 -5.19 -12.11
CA GLU A 13 -11.90 -6.55 -12.54
C GLU A 13 -10.87 -7.18 -11.59
N SER A 14 -10.77 -8.50 -11.62
CA SER A 14 -9.74 -9.24 -10.88
C SER A 14 -8.39 -9.04 -11.56
N GLU A 15 -7.38 -8.70 -10.76
CA GLU A 15 -6.01 -8.61 -11.20
C GLU A 15 -5.14 -9.52 -10.33
N ALA A 16 -4.22 -10.24 -10.97
CA ALA A 16 -3.23 -11.00 -10.22
C ALA A 16 -2.38 -10.03 -9.38
N VAL A 17 -2.21 -10.38 -8.11
CA VAL A 17 -1.59 -9.50 -7.10
C VAL A 17 -0.15 -9.13 -7.46
N ASP A 18 0.64 -10.11 -7.88
CA ASP A 18 2.04 -9.92 -8.28
C ASP A 18 2.19 -8.88 -9.43
N PRO A 19 1.47 -8.99 -10.56
CA PRO A 19 1.44 -7.94 -11.59
C PRO A 19 0.99 -6.56 -11.10
N ALA A 20 -0.03 -6.49 -10.25
CA ALA A 20 -0.52 -5.22 -9.71
C ALA A 20 0.59 -4.50 -8.93
N TYR A 21 1.33 -5.22 -8.08
CA TYR A 21 2.50 -4.65 -7.40
C TYR A 21 3.64 -4.31 -8.34
N GLY A 22 3.88 -5.10 -9.38
CA GLY A 22 4.85 -4.79 -10.42
C GLY A 22 4.59 -3.42 -11.06
N LYS A 23 3.33 -3.16 -11.44
CA LYS A 23 2.90 -1.87 -12.00
C LYS A 23 3.09 -0.73 -11.00
N ILE A 24 2.55 -0.87 -9.79
CA ILE A 24 2.67 0.15 -8.75
C ILE A 24 4.14 0.46 -8.49
N ARG A 25 4.97 -0.57 -8.29
CA ARG A 25 6.41 -0.40 -8.06
C ARG A 25 7.10 0.29 -9.23
N SER A 26 6.74 -0.03 -10.48
CA SER A 26 7.34 0.62 -11.64
C SER A 26 7.09 2.13 -11.66
N GLU A 27 5.88 2.58 -11.31
CA GLU A 27 5.55 4.00 -11.22
C GLU A 27 6.43 4.71 -10.18
N PHE A 28 6.59 4.13 -8.98
CA PHE A 28 7.42 4.71 -7.92
C PHE A 28 8.93 4.56 -8.16
N SER A 29 9.37 3.55 -8.91
CA SER A 29 10.79 3.31 -9.19
C SER A 29 11.45 4.40 -10.05
N THR A 30 10.64 5.26 -10.68
CA THR A 30 11.12 6.45 -11.38
C THR A 30 11.67 7.52 -10.43
N ASP A 31 11.29 7.47 -9.15
CA ASP A 31 11.81 8.35 -8.10
C ASP A 31 12.81 7.56 -7.21
N PRO A 32 14.12 7.85 -7.30
CA PRO A 32 15.15 7.12 -6.54
C PRO A 32 15.09 7.38 -5.02
N SER A 33 14.26 8.31 -4.55
CA SER A 33 14.04 8.55 -3.12
C SER A 33 13.09 7.54 -2.48
N PHE A 34 12.46 6.67 -3.27
CA PHE A 34 11.56 5.62 -2.80
C PHE A 34 12.21 4.24 -2.74
N THR A 35 11.89 3.50 -1.69
CA THR A 35 12.14 2.06 -1.57
C THR A 35 10.83 1.28 -1.52
N ALA A 36 10.85 0.05 -2.01
CA ALA A 36 9.67 -0.81 -2.12
C ALA A 36 9.97 -2.22 -1.59
N GLU A 37 9.14 -2.70 -0.67
CA GLU A 37 9.23 -4.03 -0.07
C GLU A 37 7.89 -4.76 -0.15
N THR A 38 7.90 -6.02 -0.57
CA THR A 38 6.69 -6.87 -0.64
C THR A 38 6.74 -7.92 0.46
N ASP A 39 5.62 -8.12 1.14
CA ASP A 39 5.45 -9.06 2.24
C ASP A 39 4.11 -9.79 2.15
N ARG A 40 4.05 -11.05 2.60
CA ARG A 40 2.82 -11.83 2.71
C ARG A 40 2.31 -11.80 4.14
N THR A 41 1.10 -11.30 4.33
CA THR A 41 0.44 -11.34 5.63
C THR A 41 0.03 -12.76 5.99
N GLY A 42 -0.07 -13.06 7.30
CA GLY A 42 -0.52 -14.36 7.80
C GLY A 42 -1.97 -14.75 7.45
N LYS A 43 -2.67 -13.95 6.65
CA LYS A 43 -4.04 -14.20 6.17
C LYS A 43 -4.12 -14.41 4.65
N GLY A 44 -2.98 -14.61 3.98
CA GLY A 44 -2.95 -14.79 2.52
C GLY A 44 -3.08 -13.51 1.71
N LEU A 45 -3.21 -12.35 2.37
CA LEU A 45 -3.12 -11.05 1.70
C LEU A 45 -1.66 -10.69 1.48
N GLU A 46 -1.37 -10.05 0.37
CA GLU A 46 -0.05 -9.47 0.14
C GLU A 46 -0.04 -7.98 0.48
N ARG A 47 1.16 -7.44 0.71
CA ARG A 47 1.37 -6.04 1.10
C ARG A 47 2.62 -5.49 0.44
N LEU A 48 2.51 -4.32 -0.16
CA LEU A 48 3.62 -3.51 -0.66
C LEU A 48 3.81 -2.32 0.29
N ALA A 49 5.00 -2.22 0.88
CA ALA A 49 5.43 -1.07 1.65
C ALA A 49 6.29 -0.17 0.75
N LEU A 50 5.88 1.08 0.58
CA LEU A 50 6.64 2.13 -0.10
C LEU A 50 7.15 3.11 0.95
N SER A 51 8.44 3.40 0.96
CA SER A 51 9.03 4.33 1.93
C SER A 51 9.85 5.40 1.24
N ARG A 52 9.78 6.64 1.73
CA ARG A 52 10.61 7.76 1.27
C ARG A 52 11.34 8.37 2.47
N GLY A 53 12.67 8.22 2.49
CA GLY A 53 13.47 8.62 3.65
C GLY A 53 13.02 7.93 4.94
N THR A 54 13.02 8.66 6.06
CA THR A 54 12.70 8.11 7.39
C THR A 54 11.27 8.38 7.88
N GLY A 55 10.48 9.18 7.15
CA GLY A 55 9.22 9.76 7.68
C GLY A 55 7.97 9.52 6.83
N GLU A 56 8.10 9.03 5.60
CA GLU A 56 6.95 8.73 4.74
C GLU A 56 6.91 7.25 4.44
N ARG A 57 5.86 6.58 4.91
CA ARG A 57 5.60 5.17 4.60
C ARG A 57 4.17 5.00 4.13
N TYR A 58 4.00 4.29 3.02
CA TYR A 58 2.71 3.89 2.49
C TYR A 58 2.62 2.36 2.50
N LEU A 59 1.50 1.82 2.96
CA LEU A 59 1.18 0.41 2.88
C LEU A 59 0.04 0.21 1.89
N ILE A 60 0.29 -0.62 0.88
CA ILE A 60 -0.67 -0.98 -0.15
C ILE A 60 -0.98 -2.47 -0.02
N THR A 61 -2.22 -2.79 0.34
CA THR A 61 -2.72 -4.16 0.41
C THR A 61 -3.65 -4.41 -0.75
N VAL A 62 -3.41 -5.46 -1.53
CA VAL A 62 -4.29 -5.90 -2.60
C VAL A 62 -4.95 -7.19 -2.15
N ASP A 63 -6.27 -7.18 -2.09
CA ASP A 63 -7.10 -8.35 -1.82
C ASP A 63 -7.85 -8.71 -3.11
N ASN A 64 -7.37 -9.77 -3.75
CA ASN A 64 -7.93 -10.24 -5.01
C ASN A 64 -9.26 -10.98 -4.83
N GLU A 65 -9.54 -11.55 -3.66
CA GLU A 65 -10.83 -12.21 -3.40
C GLU A 65 -11.97 -11.19 -3.33
N SER A 66 -11.70 -10.04 -2.72
CA SER A 66 -12.69 -8.97 -2.55
C SER A 66 -12.62 -7.88 -3.63
N LEU A 67 -11.66 -7.94 -4.55
CA LEU A 67 -11.36 -6.88 -5.53
C LEU A 67 -11.09 -5.54 -4.86
N THR A 68 -10.45 -5.53 -3.69
CA THR A 68 -10.16 -4.31 -2.95
C THR A 68 -8.68 -4.02 -2.90
N VAL A 69 -8.34 -2.74 -3.07
CA VAL A 69 -7.00 -2.22 -2.81
C VAL A 69 -7.11 -1.24 -1.67
N ARG A 70 -6.34 -1.47 -0.61
CA ARG A 70 -6.27 -0.56 0.53
C ARG A 70 -4.93 0.14 0.54
N ILE A 71 -4.96 1.47 0.56
CA ILE A 71 -3.78 2.32 0.63
C ILE A 71 -3.82 3.05 1.96
N ALA A 72 -2.82 2.85 2.80
CA ALA A 72 -2.66 3.54 4.07
C ALA A 72 -1.35 4.34 4.08
N SER A 73 -1.39 5.58 4.58
CA SER A 73 -0.18 6.37 4.83
C SER A 73 0.13 6.37 6.32
N PHE A 74 1.41 6.31 6.66
CA PHE A 74 1.97 6.36 8.00
C PHE A 74 2.96 7.51 8.10
N SER A 75 2.56 8.68 7.59
CA SER A 75 3.37 9.88 7.69
C SER A 75 2.78 10.83 8.74
N PRO A 76 3.58 11.28 9.73
CA PRO A 76 3.11 12.22 10.74
C PRO A 76 2.73 13.59 10.16
N CYS A 77 3.14 13.88 8.93
CA CYS A 77 2.90 15.14 8.24
C CYS A 77 1.57 15.19 7.48
N TYR A 78 0.87 14.06 7.30
CA TYR A 78 -0.36 13.98 6.51
C TYR A 78 -1.60 13.79 7.41
N PRO A 79 -2.58 14.73 7.37
CA PRO A 79 -3.85 14.57 8.08
C PRO A 79 -4.57 13.28 7.65
N GLY A 80 -4.89 12.42 8.62
CA GLY A 80 -5.54 11.12 8.36
C GLY A 80 -4.59 9.94 8.15
N SER A 81 -3.27 10.14 8.23
CA SER A 81 -2.31 9.05 8.32
C SER A 81 -2.50 8.23 9.59
N LEU A 82 -2.25 6.92 9.46
CA LEU A 82 -2.14 6.02 10.60
C LEU A 82 -0.87 6.32 11.39
N SER A 83 -0.95 6.14 12.71
CA SER A 83 0.24 6.10 13.55
C SER A 83 0.93 4.75 13.38
N ASP A 84 2.22 4.76 13.05
CA ASP A 84 3.07 3.57 13.10
C ASP A 84 3.36 3.32 14.59
N ARG A 85 2.53 2.49 15.22
CA ARG A 85 2.60 2.22 16.67
C ARG A 85 2.87 0.75 16.91
#